data_AF-A0AAV5CD90-F1
#
_entry.id   AF-A0AAV5CD90-F1
#
_cell.length_a   1.000
_cell.length_b   1.000
_cell.length_c   1.000
_cell.angle_alpha   90.00
_cell.angle_beta   90.00
_cell.angle_gamma   90.00
#
_symmetry.space_group_name_H-M   'P 1'
#
loop_
_entity.id
_entity.type
_entity.pdbx_description
1 polymer ?
#
loop_
_entity_poly.entity_id
_entity_poly.type
_entity_poly.pdbx_seq_one_letter_code
_entity_poly.pdbx_strand_id
1 'polypeptide(L)'
;MSVPPAGNRQVSLRGSSAREITRDALLQKVSEERQLRSHLRRAAAAALSIQRVWRRYFVIRMVSEQLQEDWELSVNQPNIYLTNRWISSNMLRPFIFFVTQPSSWYKAQQKKTIKSIFTCFRIILNSINSVGRYFFFHTHTYTCSCAICSPLEC
;
A
#
# COMPACT_ATOMS: atom_id res chain seq x y z
N MET A 1 -93.32 -14.10 5.62
CA MET A 1 -92.07 -14.14 6.42
C MET A 1 -91.00 -13.39 5.64
N SER A 2 -90.55 -12.25 6.15
CA SER A 2 -89.61 -11.33 5.49
C SER A 2 -88.17 -11.60 5.93
N VAL A 3 -87.27 -11.76 4.97
CA VAL A 3 -85.83 -12.01 5.17
C VAL A 3 -85.15 -10.70 5.61
N PRO A 4 -84.35 -10.68 6.70
CA PRO A 4 -83.69 -9.46 7.15
C PRO A 4 -82.47 -9.13 6.25
N PRO A 5 -82.14 -7.84 6.05
CA PRO A 5 -81.03 -7.43 5.21
C PRO A 5 -79.69 -7.83 5.85
N ALA A 6 -78.76 -8.26 5.01
CA ALA A 6 -77.40 -8.62 5.40
C ALA A 6 -76.72 -7.42 6.06
N GLY A 7 -76.65 -7.45 7.40
CA GLY A 7 -75.93 -6.48 8.20
C GLY A 7 -74.48 -6.40 7.76
N ASN A 8 -74.03 -5.17 7.53
CA ASN A 8 -72.66 -4.81 7.19
C ASN A 8 -71.74 -5.33 8.30
N ARG A 9 -71.12 -6.49 8.07
CA ARG A 9 -70.27 -7.18 9.06
C ARG A 9 -68.91 -6.49 9.08
N GLN A 10 -68.83 -5.36 9.77
CA GLN A 10 -67.58 -4.64 9.98
C GLN A 10 -66.72 -5.43 10.97
N VAL A 11 -65.85 -6.28 10.43
CA VAL A 11 -64.87 -7.05 11.21
C VAL A 11 -63.68 -6.13 11.48
N SER A 12 -63.56 -5.65 12.72
CA SER A 12 -62.38 -4.91 13.17
C SER A 12 -61.20 -5.89 13.30
N LEU A 13 -60.32 -5.87 12.30
CA LEU A 13 -58.99 -6.47 12.41
C LEU A 13 -58.15 -5.58 13.33
N ARG A 14 -58.21 -5.91 14.61
CA ARG A 14 -57.47 -5.28 15.72
C ARG A 14 -55.98 -5.22 15.38
N GLY A 15 -55.54 -4.12 14.77
CA GLY A 15 -54.13 -3.87 14.42
C GLY A 15 -53.89 -3.02 13.18
N SER A 16 -54.80 -2.95 12.21
CA SER A 16 -54.62 -2.16 10.98
C SER A 16 -55.54 -0.95 10.95
N SER A 17 -55.24 0.06 11.76
CA SER A 17 -55.94 1.34 11.72
C SER A 17 -54.92 2.49 11.73
N ALA A 18 -54.36 2.77 10.56
CA ALA A 18 -53.81 4.07 10.14
C ALA A 18 -53.35 3.96 8.67
N ARG A 19 -54.27 4.15 7.72
CA ARG A 19 -54.11 3.98 6.24
C ARG A 19 -53.63 2.58 5.83
N GLU A 20 -54.50 1.84 5.16
CA GLU A 20 -54.19 0.51 4.60
C GLU A 20 -53.09 0.64 3.53
N ILE A 21 -51.84 0.48 3.94
CA ILE A 21 -50.70 0.46 3.02
C ILE A 21 -50.86 -0.81 2.18
N THR A 22 -50.99 -0.65 0.86
CA THR A 22 -51.09 -1.79 -0.04
C THR A 22 -49.83 -2.64 0.05
N ARG A 23 -49.97 -3.97 -0.11
CA ARG A 23 -48.84 -4.91 -0.11
C ARG A 23 -47.68 -4.42 -1.01
N ASP A 24 -48.01 -3.88 -2.18
CA ASP A 24 -47.02 -3.38 -3.15
C ASP A 24 -46.27 -2.16 -2.64
N ALA A 25 -46.94 -1.26 -1.91
CA ALA A 25 -46.27 -0.12 -1.28
C ALA A 25 -45.28 -0.57 -0.18
N LEU A 26 -45.59 -1.65 0.56
CA LEU A 26 -44.63 -2.24 1.51
C LEU A 26 -43.44 -2.88 0.80
N LEU A 27 -43.68 -3.61 -0.29
CA LEU A 27 -42.62 -4.23 -1.09
C LEU A 27 -41.68 -3.17 -1.71
N GLN A 28 -42.24 -2.06 -2.19
CA GLN A 28 -41.47 -0.93 -2.68
C GLN A 28 -40.61 -0.29 -1.58
N LYS A 29 -41.15 -0.10 -0.37
CA LYS A 29 -40.38 0.43 0.76
C LYS A 29 -39.20 -0.48 1.15
N VAL A 30 -39.43 -1.80 1.14
CA VAL A 30 -38.37 -2.78 1.39
C VAL A 30 -37.31 -2.78 0.27
N SER A 31 -37.70 -2.60 -0.99
CA SER A 31 -36.74 -2.55 -2.10
C SER A 31 -35.90 -1.27 -2.05
N GLU A 32 -36.51 -0.11 -1.77
CA GLU A 32 -35.83 1.17 -1.54
C GLU A 32 -34.81 1.06 -0.39
N GLU A 33 -35.22 0.47 0.75
CA GLU A 33 -34.33 0.29 1.90
C GLU A 33 -33.16 -0.66 1.59
N ARG A 34 -33.41 -1.75 0.86
CA ARG A 34 -32.36 -2.68 0.42
C ARG A 34 -31.37 -1.99 -0.52
N GLN A 35 -31.86 -1.18 -1.45
CA GLN A 35 -31.00 -0.39 -2.34
C GLN A 35 -30.14 0.59 -1.53
N LEU A 36 -30.73 1.34 -0.60
CA LEU A 36 -29.99 2.26 0.27
C LEU A 36 -28.89 1.54 1.06
N ARG A 37 -29.22 0.41 1.70
CA ARG A 37 -28.24 -0.41 2.43
C ARG A 37 -27.12 -0.92 1.51
N SER A 38 -27.44 -1.32 0.28
CA SER A 38 -26.44 -1.74 -0.72
C SER A 38 -25.51 -0.59 -1.11
N HIS A 39 -26.05 0.61 -1.35
CA HIS A 39 -25.27 1.81 -1.65
C HIS A 39 -24.36 2.20 -0.49
N LEU A 40 -24.86 2.21 0.75
CA LEU A 40 -24.06 2.52 1.93
C LEU A 40 -22.92 1.52 2.14
N ARG A 41 -23.15 0.21 1.93
CA ARG A 41 -22.09 -0.81 1.99
C ARG A 41 -21.01 -0.59 0.93
N ARG A 42 -21.40 -0.28 -0.31
CA ARG A 42 -20.45 0.02 -1.38
C ARG A 42 -19.66 1.29 -1.10
N ALA A 43 -20.32 2.34 -0.61
CA ALA A 43 -19.67 3.59 -0.23
C ALA A 43 -18.66 3.37 0.91
N ALA A 44 -19.02 2.61 1.94
CA ALA A 44 -18.13 2.26 3.05
C ALA A 44 -16.91 1.45 2.55
N ALA A 45 -17.12 0.46 1.68
CA ALA A 45 -16.03 -0.34 1.09
C ALA A 45 -15.10 0.51 0.21
N ALA A 46 -15.64 1.45 -0.57
CA ALA A 46 -14.87 2.40 -1.35
C ALA A 46 -14.04 3.33 -0.46
N ALA A 47 -14.65 3.88 0.60
CA ALA A 47 -13.97 4.72 1.57
C ALA A 47 -12.80 3.99 2.24
N LEU A 48 -12.99 2.74 2.67
CA LEU A 48 -11.92 1.91 3.24
C LEU A 48 -10.80 1.65 2.23
N SER A 49 -11.14 1.40 0.97
CA SER A 49 -10.15 1.21 -0.09
C SER A 49 -9.28 2.46 -0.28
N ILE A 50 -9.91 3.64 -0.36
CA ILE A 50 -9.21 4.92 -0.49
C ILE A 50 -8.31 5.16 0.73
N GLN A 51 -8.83 4.97 1.94
CA GLN A 51 -8.06 5.13 3.17
C GLN A 51 -6.84 4.22 3.22
N ARG A 52 -6.97 2.95 2.82
CA ARG A 52 -5.85 1.99 2.78
C ARG A 52 -4.77 2.41 1.80
N VAL A 53 -5.16 2.80 0.58
CA VAL A 53 -4.23 3.27 -0.45
C VAL A 53 -3.52 4.54 0.03
N TRP A 54 -4.27 5.50 0.58
CA TRP A 54 -3.71 6.76 1.07
C TRP A 54 -2.76 6.58 2.25
N ARG A 55 -3.10 5.74 3.23
CA ARG A 55 -2.23 5.45 4.38
C ARG A 55 -0.93 4.79 3.94
N ARG A 56 -1.01 3.80 3.04
CA ARG A 56 0.18 3.14 2.47
C ARG A 56 1.05 4.15 1.71
N TYR A 57 0.43 4.96 0.86
CA TYR A 57 1.10 6.01 0.11
C TYR A 57 1.82 6.98 1.06
N PHE A 58 1.14 7.47 2.09
CA PHE A 58 1.68 8.44 3.03
C PHE A 58 2.91 7.90 3.77
N VAL A 59 2.85 6.66 4.29
CA VAL A 59 3.96 6.04 5.00
C VAL A 59 5.16 5.81 4.07
N ILE A 60 4.92 5.25 2.87
CA ILE A 60 6.01 5.01 1.90
C ILE A 60 6.67 6.34 1.52
N ARG A 61 5.88 7.40 1.32
CA ARG A 61 6.40 8.74 1.01
C ARG A 61 7.31 9.26 2.12
N MET A 62 6.83 9.28 3.36
CA MET A 62 7.60 9.76 4.51
C MET A 62 8.92 8.99 4.68
N VAL A 63 8.86 7.66 4.58
CA VAL A 63 10.04 6.80 4.71
C VAL A 63 11.01 7.03 3.55
N SER A 64 10.51 7.18 2.32
CA SER A 64 11.37 7.39 1.15
C SER A 64 12.06 8.76 1.19
N GLU A 65 11.36 9.80 1.64
CA GLU A 65 11.92 11.14 1.82
C GLU A 65 13.02 11.14 2.88
N GLN A 66 12.73 10.59 4.06
CA GLN A 66 13.72 10.47 5.14
C GLN A 66 14.94 9.65 4.68
N LEU A 67 14.71 8.50 4.07
CA LEU A 67 15.77 7.62 3.60
C LEU A 67 16.66 8.31 2.55
N GLN A 68 16.08 9.13 1.67
CA GLN A 68 16.84 9.87 0.68
C GLN A 68 17.70 10.97 1.33
N GLU A 69 17.20 11.67 2.33
CA GLU A 69 17.95 12.67 3.09
C GLU A 69 19.12 12.02 3.86
N ASP A 70 18.84 10.93 4.58
CA ASP A 70 19.87 10.17 5.31
C ASP A 70 20.93 9.59 4.36
N TRP A 71 20.51 9.13 3.19
CA TRP A 71 21.41 8.66 2.15
C TRP A 71 22.29 9.78 1.60
N GLU A 72 21.72 10.95 1.29
CA GLU A 72 22.51 12.11 0.83
C GLU A 72 23.53 12.54 1.88
N LEU A 73 23.18 12.55 3.16
CA LEU A 73 24.11 12.85 4.25
C LEU A 73 25.23 11.81 4.36
N SER A 74 24.88 10.53 4.25
CA SER A 74 25.83 9.41 4.35
C SER A 74 26.82 9.40 3.19
N VAL A 75 26.37 9.76 1.99
CA VAL A 75 27.15 9.68 0.76
C VAL A 75 28.03 10.91 0.52
N ASN A 76 27.65 12.07 1.06
CA ASN A 76 28.43 13.31 0.93
C ASN A 76 29.55 13.44 1.97
N GLN A 77 29.78 12.44 2.84
CA GLN A 77 30.87 12.52 3.81
C GLN A 77 32.23 12.45 3.10
N PRO A 78 33.14 13.39 3.39
CA PRO A 78 34.51 13.28 2.90
C PRO A 78 35.18 12.07 3.58
N ASN A 79 35.86 11.24 2.79
CA ASN A 79 36.71 10.14 3.25
C ASN A 79 36.03 8.81 3.65
N ILE A 80 34.93 8.44 2.97
CA ILE A 80 34.30 7.13 3.15
C ILE A 80 35.18 6.04 2.51
N TYR A 81 35.53 5.01 3.29
CA TYR A 81 36.14 3.80 2.76
C TYR A 81 35.09 2.96 2.00
N LEU A 82 35.09 3.11 0.68
CA LEU A 82 34.13 2.50 -0.25
C LEU A 82 34.44 1.01 -0.47
N THR A 83 34.08 0.16 0.49
CA THR A 83 34.08 -1.31 0.26
C THR A 83 32.89 -1.73 -0.61
N ASN A 84 33.03 -2.84 -1.34
CA ASN A 84 31.93 -3.44 -2.10
C ASN A 84 30.69 -3.71 -1.22
N ARG A 85 30.90 -4.14 0.03
CA ARG A 85 29.82 -4.36 1.00
C ARG A 85 29.12 -3.07 1.37
N TRP A 86 29.86 -1.98 1.56
CA TRP A 86 29.31 -0.66 1.87
C TRP A 86 28.52 -0.11 0.68
N ILE A 87 29.06 -0.22 -0.54
CA ILE A 87 28.37 0.19 -1.78
C ILE A 87 27.05 -0.58 -1.93
N SER A 88 27.06 -1.91 -1.77
CA SER A 88 25.83 -2.70 -1.89
C SER A 88 24.80 -2.33 -0.80
N SER A 89 25.24 -2.28 0.46
CA SER A 89 24.32 -2.22 1.61
C SER A 89 23.83 -0.81 1.92
N ASN A 90 24.73 0.18 1.91
CA ASN A 90 24.44 1.54 2.36
C ASN A 90 24.17 2.49 1.19
N MET A 91 24.71 2.21 0.01
CA MET A 91 24.54 3.08 -1.15
C MET A 91 23.44 2.57 -2.10
N LEU A 92 23.59 1.36 -2.66
CA LEU A 92 22.71 0.85 -3.71
C LEU A 92 21.33 0.43 -3.22
N ARG A 93 21.23 -0.33 -2.13
CA ARG A 93 19.91 -0.80 -1.63
C ARG A 93 18.97 0.36 -1.27
N PRO A 94 19.38 1.38 -0.48
CA PRO A 94 18.53 2.54 -0.22
C PRO A 94 18.22 3.32 -1.50
N PHE A 95 19.22 3.51 -2.36
CA PHE A 95 19.06 4.18 -3.66
C PHE A 95 17.99 3.53 -4.54
N ILE A 96 18.08 2.22 -4.77
CA ILE A 96 17.10 1.48 -5.56
C ILE A 96 15.72 1.60 -4.92
N PHE A 97 15.64 1.53 -3.58
CA PHE A 97 14.37 1.64 -2.87
C PHE A 97 13.66 2.97 -3.16
N PHE A 98 14.33 4.12 -3.03
CA PHE A 98 13.67 5.42 -3.23
C PHE A 98 13.56 5.84 -4.70
N VAL A 99 14.45 5.40 -5.60
CA VAL A 99 14.38 5.71 -7.04
C VAL A 99 13.29 4.91 -7.77
N THR A 100 13.00 3.69 -7.31
CA THR A 100 11.94 2.84 -7.89
C THR A 100 10.54 3.23 -7.43
N GLN A 101 10.41 4.16 -6.47
CA GLN A 101 9.10 4.66 -6.08
C GLN A 101 8.45 5.45 -7.22
N PRO A 102 7.12 5.40 -7.38
CA PRO A 102 6.45 6.01 -8.53
C PRO A 102 6.73 7.52 -8.61
N SER A 103 7.41 7.93 -9.67
CA SER A 103 7.82 9.32 -9.93
C SER A 103 6.65 10.27 -10.21
N SER A 104 5.45 9.72 -10.47
CA SER A 104 4.22 10.49 -10.65
C SER A 104 3.78 11.22 -9.37
N TRP A 105 4.42 10.94 -8.23
CA TRP A 105 3.92 11.36 -6.92
C TRP A 105 4.29 12.79 -6.51
N TYR A 106 5.33 13.41 -7.08
CA TYR A 106 5.67 14.83 -6.83
C TYR A 106 6.81 15.36 -7.73
N LYS A 107 6.59 16.48 -8.43
CA LYS A 107 7.60 17.10 -9.34
C LYS A 107 8.88 17.57 -8.63
N ALA A 108 8.79 18.04 -7.38
CA ALA A 108 9.99 18.51 -6.69
C ALA A 108 10.88 17.35 -6.22
N GLN A 109 10.32 16.17 -5.99
CA GLN A 109 11.10 14.97 -5.70
C GLN A 109 11.89 14.52 -6.92
N GLN A 110 11.33 14.63 -8.12
CA GLN A 110 12.01 14.27 -9.36
C GLN A 110 13.37 14.97 -9.50
N LYS A 111 13.48 16.25 -9.12
CA LYS A 111 14.76 16.98 -9.13
C LYS A 111 15.76 16.40 -8.12
N LYS A 112 15.31 16.07 -6.91
CA LYS A 112 16.15 15.40 -5.89
C LYS A 112 16.61 14.02 -6.38
N THR A 113 15.68 13.22 -6.91
CA THR A 113 15.96 11.89 -7.48
C THR A 113 17.01 11.95 -8.59
N ILE A 114 16.90 12.90 -9.52
CA ILE A 114 17.90 13.09 -10.59
C ILE A 114 19.27 13.39 -9.99
N LYS A 115 19.35 14.30 -9.01
CA LYS A 115 20.60 14.58 -8.29
C LYS A 115 21.17 13.32 -7.63
N SER A 116 20.34 12.54 -6.93
CA SER A 116 20.76 11.28 -6.31
C SER A 116 21.26 10.26 -7.34
N ILE A 117 20.62 10.17 -8.51
CA ILE A 117 21.06 9.33 -9.64
C ILE A 117 22.46 9.76 -10.08
N PHE A 118 22.67 11.06 -10.36
CA PHE A 118 23.98 11.57 -10.74
C PHE A 118 25.06 11.29 -9.70
N THR A 119 24.77 11.55 -8.42
CA THR A 119 25.69 11.26 -7.32
C THR A 119 26.03 9.78 -7.24
N CYS A 120 25.03 8.91 -7.40
CA CYS A 120 25.19 7.47 -7.38
C CYS A 120 26.13 7.00 -8.49
N PHE A 121 25.85 7.37 -9.75
CA PHE A 121 26.71 7.04 -10.88
C PHE A 121 28.11 7.63 -10.74
N ARG A 122 28.26 8.86 -10.26
CA ARG A 122 29.58 9.47 -10.02
C ARG A 122 30.43 8.65 -9.07
N ILE A 123 29.85 8.13 -7.99
CA ILE A 123 30.59 7.33 -7.00
C ILE A 123 30.95 5.96 -7.54
N ILE A 124 30.04 5.31 -8.27
CA ILE A 124 30.31 4.02 -8.91
C ILE A 124 31.43 4.18 -9.96
N LEU A 125 31.36 5.22 -10.78
CA LEU A 125 32.40 5.49 -11.77
C LEU A 125 33.73 5.84 -11.11
N ASN A 126 33.72 6.67 -10.05
CA ASN A 126 34.93 6.99 -9.30
C ASN A 126 35.52 5.78 -8.60
N SER A 127 34.69 4.87 -8.07
CA SER A 127 35.19 3.64 -7.48
C SER A 127 35.89 2.84 -8.56
N ILE A 128 35.22 2.49 -9.67
CA ILE A 128 35.79 1.76 -10.82
C ILE A 128 37.09 2.40 -11.34
N ASN A 129 37.10 3.73 -11.55
CA ASN A 129 38.25 4.46 -12.06
C ASN A 129 39.39 4.58 -11.04
N SER A 130 39.09 4.59 -9.73
CA SER A 130 40.12 4.52 -8.68
C SER A 130 40.69 3.10 -8.51
N VAL A 131 39.93 2.07 -8.89
CA VAL A 131 40.38 0.67 -8.85
C VAL A 131 41.37 0.35 -9.99
N GLY A 132 41.69 1.31 -10.86
CA GLY A 132 42.90 1.27 -11.69
C GLY A 132 44.22 1.19 -10.92
N ARG A 133 44.20 1.24 -9.57
CA ARG A 133 45.38 1.02 -8.72
C ARG A 133 45.32 -0.19 -7.78
N TYR A 134 44.18 -0.87 -7.59
CA TYR A 134 44.11 -2.03 -6.66
C TYR A 134 43.02 -3.07 -7.02
N PHE A 135 42.76 -3.36 -8.31
CA PHE A 135 41.98 -4.54 -8.69
C PHE A 135 42.82 -5.81 -8.51
N PHE A 136 43.09 -6.22 -7.27
CA PHE A 136 43.38 -7.62 -6.99
C PHE A 136 42.05 -8.33 -6.78
N PHE A 137 41.64 -9.11 -7.78
CA PHE A 137 40.75 -10.25 -7.54
C PHE A 137 41.46 -11.18 -6.55
N HIS A 138 41.25 -10.96 -5.24
CA HIS A 138 41.29 -12.09 -4.32
C HIS A 138 39.96 -12.83 -4.49
N THR A 139 39.99 -13.75 -5.45
CA THR A 139 39.12 -14.92 -5.49
C THR A 139 39.32 -15.70 -4.20
N HIS A 140 38.67 -15.28 -3.11
CA HIS A 140 38.31 -16.23 -2.09
C HIS A 140 37.16 -17.05 -2.66
N THR A 141 37.52 -18.25 -3.08
CA THR A 141 36.68 -19.42 -3.25
C THR A 141 35.57 -19.43 -2.20
N TYR A 142 34.33 -19.13 -2.62
CA TYR A 142 33.16 -19.55 -1.87
C TYR A 142 33.05 -21.06 -2.09
N THR A 143 33.50 -21.83 -1.11
CA THR A 143 33.01 -23.19 -0.92
C THR A 143 31.51 -23.09 -0.70
N CYS A 144 30.76 -23.58 -1.68
CA CYS A 144 29.34 -23.85 -1.54
C CYS A 144 29.23 -24.99 -0.49
N SER A 145 28.97 -24.64 0.76
CA SER A 145 28.58 -25.63 1.77
C SER A 145 27.06 -25.65 1.85
N CYS A 146 26.47 -26.44 0.95
CA CYS A 146 25.24 -27.15 1.27
C CYS A 146 25.59 -28.14 2.37
N ALA A 147 25.26 -27.81 3.61
CA ALA A 147 25.20 -28.78 4.70
C ALA A 147 24.08 -28.36 5.65
N ILE A 148 22.88 -28.84 5.32
CA ILE A 148 21.85 -29.16 6.30
C ILE A 148 22.50 -30.09 7.32
N CYS A 149 22.63 -29.65 8.57
CA CYS A 149 22.74 -30.55 9.71
C CYS A 149 22.19 -29.84 10.96
N SER A 150 20.92 -30.14 11.26
CA SER A 150 20.43 -30.13 12.63
C SER A 150 21.19 -31.20 13.44
N PRO A 151 21.42 -30.99 14.74
CA PRO A 151 22.09 -31.98 15.60
C PRO A 151 21.07 -32.99 16.11
N LEU A 152 21.41 -34.29 16.13
CA LEU A 152 20.92 -35.27 17.10
C LEU A 152 21.60 -36.65 16.91
N GLU A 153 22.31 -37.04 17.96
CA GLU A 153 22.43 -38.39 18.53
C GLU A 153 23.31 -39.49 17.89
N CYS A 154 24.10 -40.08 18.82
CA CYS A 154 24.91 -41.31 18.82
C CYS A 154 26.34 -41.24 18.27
#